data_AF-A0A957Y5P7-F1
#
_entry.id   AF-A0A957Y5P7-F1
#
_cell.length_a   1.000
_cell.length_b   1.000
_cell.length_c   1.000
_cell.angle_alpha   90.00
_cell.angle_beta   90.00
_cell.angle_gamma   90.00
#
_symmetry.space_group_name_H-M   'P 1'
#
loop_
_entity.id
_entity.type
_entity.pdbx_description
1 polymer ?
#
loop_
_entity_poly.entity_id
_entity_poly.type
_entity_poly.pdbx_seq_one_letter_code
_entity_poly.pdbx_strand_id
1 'polypeptide(L)'
;GERVDEKVSSFYAKVSTPVLADITLDVDGVKLEDTYPYPLPDLFAGSQLIVTGRYRDGGPATVTLTGDVNGQARTYTYDDLTFASTPRQNAEFVPRLWATRKVGYLLNQVRLNGENRETIDEIVNLSVRYGIITPYTSFLVEEPEMALSREGRDMIAQEEFDAVAQAPADVSGGSAVSKAVDQNALAEAEMAAPMPMPTAT
;
A
#
# COMPACT_ATOMS: atom_id res chain seq x y z
N GLY A 1 8.10 -33.00 15.00
CA GLY A 1 7.76 -31.70 15.60
C GLY A 1 8.83 -30.64 15.37
N GLU A 2 9.61 -30.68 14.28
CA GLU A 2 10.78 -29.81 14.06
C GLU A 2 10.49 -28.40 13.53
N ARG A 3 9.29 -28.14 12.97
CA ARG A 3 9.02 -26.87 12.27
C ARG A 3 8.79 -25.66 13.18
N VAL A 4 8.62 -25.88 14.48
CA VAL A 4 8.37 -24.79 15.45
C VAL A 4 9.69 -24.25 15.98
N ASP A 5 10.62 -25.11 16.40
CA ASP A 5 11.95 -24.72 16.89
C ASP A 5 12.75 -23.89 15.87
N GLU A 6 12.72 -24.25 14.60
CA GLU A 6 13.47 -23.54 13.55
C GLU A 6 12.87 -22.15 13.23
N LYS A 7 11.53 -22.04 13.29
CA LYS A 7 10.82 -20.75 13.18
C LYS A 7 11.02 -19.89 14.42
N VAL A 8 11.05 -20.49 15.60
CA VAL A 8 11.30 -19.80 16.87
C VAL A 8 12.74 -19.30 16.94
N SER A 9 13.71 -20.10 16.49
CA SER A 9 15.13 -19.73 16.49
C SER A 9 15.46 -18.63 15.48
N SER A 10 14.94 -18.72 14.25
CA SER A 10 15.11 -17.65 13.25
C SER A 10 14.35 -16.36 13.60
N PHE A 11 13.23 -16.46 14.33
CA PHE A 11 12.60 -15.31 14.96
C PHE A 11 13.50 -14.76 16.07
N TYR A 12 13.96 -15.60 17.00
CA TYR A 12 14.83 -15.20 18.12
C TYR A 12 16.09 -14.49 17.62
N ALA A 13 16.79 -15.02 16.61
CA ALA A 13 17.97 -14.39 16.03
C ALA A 13 17.69 -13.03 15.34
N LYS A 14 16.46 -12.81 14.83
CA LYS A 14 16.04 -11.52 14.25
C LYS A 14 15.63 -10.49 15.31
N VAL A 15 15.10 -10.92 16.46
CA VAL A 15 14.67 -10.02 17.56
C VAL A 15 15.61 -9.98 18.77
N SER A 16 16.67 -10.80 18.84
CA SER A 16 17.50 -10.95 20.05
C SER A 16 18.45 -9.78 20.30
N THR A 17 18.82 -9.00 19.28
CA THR A 17 19.66 -7.81 19.46
C THR A 17 19.35 -6.78 18.38
N PRO A 18 18.97 -5.55 18.75
CA PRO A 18 18.83 -4.47 17.77
C PRO A 18 20.19 -4.19 17.13
N VAL A 19 20.19 -3.93 15.83
CA VAL A 19 21.39 -3.48 15.10
C VAL A 19 21.63 -1.99 15.30
N LEU A 20 20.63 -1.24 15.75
CA LEU A 20 20.73 0.15 16.21
C LEU A 20 19.57 0.42 17.18
N ALA A 21 19.87 0.82 18.41
CA ALA A 21 18.89 1.17 19.44
C ALA A 21 18.86 2.68 19.71
N ASP A 22 17.85 3.17 20.43
CA ASP A 22 17.75 4.57 20.88
C ASP A 22 17.89 5.57 19.71
N ILE A 23 17.21 5.24 18.61
CA ILE A 23 17.39 5.91 17.34
C ILE A 23 16.86 7.35 17.38
N THR A 24 17.70 8.29 16.96
CA THR A 24 17.30 9.67 16.68
C THR A 24 17.62 10.03 15.23
N LEU A 25 16.71 10.78 14.60
CA LEU A 25 16.86 11.27 13.23
C LEU A 25 16.79 12.79 13.24
N ASP A 26 17.86 13.43 12.78
CA ASP A 26 17.95 14.88 12.61
C ASP A 26 18.10 15.23 11.13
N VAL A 27 17.49 16.34 10.72
CA VAL A 27 17.56 16.83 9.34
C VAL A 27 17.87 18.32 9.37
N ASP A 28 19.10 18.65 8.96
CA ASP A 28 19.54 20.03 8.82
C ASP A 28 19.21 20.57 7.42
N GLY A 29 18.92 21.87 7.33
CA GLY A 29 18.55 22.56 6.09
C GLY A 29 17.07 22.47 5.68
N VAL A 30 16.31 21.48 6.16
CA VAL A 30 14.87 21.32 5.87
C VAL A 30 14.09 21.03 7.15
N LYS A 31 13.07 21.85 7.42
CA LYS A 31 12.19 21.67 8.58
C LYS A 31 11.16 20.57 8.33
N LEU A 32 11.29 19.46 9.06
CA LEU A 32 10.30 18.39 9.07
C LEU A 32 9.16 18.64 10.08
N GLU A 33 7.95 18.25 9.71
CA GLU A 33 6.72 18.26 10.50
C GLU A 33 6.03 16.89 10.36
N ASP A 34 5.22 16.48 11.34
CA ASP A 34 4.43 15.24 11.27
C ASP A 34 5.26 13.99 10.90
N THR A 35 6.38 13.78 11.58
CA THR A 35 7.28 12.65 11.31
C THR A 35 6.84 11.38 12.04
N TYR A 36 6.75 10.26 11.32
CA TYR A 36 6.30 8.97 11.83
C TYR A 36 7.20 7.82 11.33
N PRO A 37 7.37 6.74 12.12
CA PRO A 37 6.77 6.51 13.44
C PRO A 37 7.31 7.45 14.53
N TYR A 38 6.49 7.74 15.53
CA TYR A 38 6.88 8.52 16.71
C TYR A 38 6.38 7.82 17.99
N PRO A 39 7.27 7.51 18.95
CA PRO A 39 8.73 7.63 18.87
C PRO A 39 9.34 6.69 17.81
N LEU A 40 10.60 6.93 17.42
CA LEU A 40 11.32 6.02 16.52
C LEU A 40 11.61 4.71 17.28
N PRO A 41 11.31 3.54 16.68
CA PRO A 41 11.63 2.25 17.29
C PRO A 41 13.09 1.86 17.01
N ASP A 42 13.61 0.91 17.80
CA ASP A 42 14.87 0.26 17.52
C ASP A 42 14.84 -0.50 16.18
N LEU A 43 15.99 -0.52 15.50
CA LEU A 43 16.18 -1.23 14.24
C LEU A 43 16.76 -2.62 14.52
N PHE A 44 16.11 -3.66 14.01
CA PHE A 44 16.53 -5.05 14.18
C PHE A 44 17.10 -5.67 12.91
N ALA A 45 17.94 -6.71 13.07
CA ALA A 45 18.54 -7.40 11.94
C ALA A 45 17.47 -8.00 11.00
N GLY A 46 17.59 -7.71 9.70
CA GLY A 46 16.62 -8.18 8.70
C GLY A 46 15.28 -7.43 8.71
N SER A 47 15.18 -6.33 9.45
CA SER A 47 14.05 -5.39 9.39
C SER A 47 14.43 -4.12 8.65
N GLN A 48 13.42 -3.32 8.28
CA GLN A 48 13.61 -2.01 7.67
C GLN A 48 12.78 -0.98 8.44
N LEU A 49 13.42 0.11 8.87
CA LEU A 49 12.76 1.29 9.41
C LEU A 49 12.47 2.28 8.28
N ILE A 50 11.18 2.55 8.05
CA ILE A 50 10.72 3.56 7.08
C ILE A 50 10.16 4.72 7.87
N VAL A 51 10.79 5.88 7.73
CA VAL A 51 10.35 7.14 8.35
C VAL A 51 9.74 8.02 7.28
N THR A 52 8.57 8.59 7.58
CA THR A 52 7.86 9.52 6.70
C THR A 52 7.56 10.79 7.46
N GLY A 53 7.76 11.95 6.84
CA GLY A 53 7.39 13.25 7.39
C GLY A 53 6.96 14.20 6.29
N ARG A 54 6.54 15.39 6.68
CA ARG A 54 6.19 16.49 5.79
C ARG A 54 7.17 17.63 5.94
N TYR A 55 7.32 18.40 4.90
CA TYR A 55 8.07 19.65 4.88
C TYR A 55 7.32 20.65 4.00
N ARG A 56 7.54 21.94 4.24
CA ARG A 56 6.92 23.01 3.46
C ARG A 56 7.84 23.48 2.34
N ASP A 57 9.08 23.76 2.71
CA ASP A 57 10.11 24.26 1.81
C ASP A 57 11.15 23.17 1.56
N GLY A 58 11.34 22.80 0.30
CA GLY A 58 12.40 21.89 -0.12
C GLY A 58 13.74 22.62 -0.27
N GLY A 59 14.83 21.87 -0.22
CA GLY A 59 16.18 22.41 -0.36
C GLY A 59 17.26 21.36 -0.12
N PRO A 60 18.54 21.76 -0.20
CA PRO A 60 19.66 20.96 0.26
C PRO A 60 19.49 20.60 1.75
N ALA A 61 19.82 19.37 2.10
CA ALA A 61 19.71 18.88 3.46
C ALA A 61 20.82 17.88 3.80
N THR A 62 21.15 17.81 5.08
CA THR A 62 21.95 16.73 5.66
C THR A 62 21.05 15.95 6.61
N VAL A 63 21.02 14.63 6.46
CA VAL A 63 20.29 13.74 7.37
C VAL A 63 21.29 13.05 8.28
N THR A 64 21.11 13.17 9.58
CA THR A 64 21.94 12.52 10.59
C THR A 64 21.10 11.52 11.39
N LEU A 65 21.50 10.25 11.33
CA LEU A 65 20.93 9.16 12.11
C LEU A 65 21.89 8.83 13.25
N THR A 66 21.44 8.91 14.48
CA THR A 66 22.18 8.46 15.66
C THR A 66 21.46 7.31 16.36
N GLY A 67 22.22 6.52 17.09
CA GLY A 67 21.71 5.44 17.94
C GLY A 67 22.85 4.61 18.50
N ASP A 68 22.54 3.59 19.28
CA ASP A 68 23.51 2.77 20.00
C ASP A 68 23.65 1.38 19.37
N VAL A 69 24.91 0.92 19.25
CA VAL A 69 25.25 -0.46 18.86
C VAL A 69 26.09 -1.06 19.98
N ASN A 70 25.54 -2.08 20.66
CA ASN A 70 26.18 -2.68 21.84
C ASN A 70 26.59 -1.66 22.91
N GLY A 71 25.74 -0.65 23.16
CA GLY A 71 25.98 0.42 24.14
C GLY A 71 27.02 1.47 23.72
N GLN A 72 27.42 1.49 22.45
CA GLN A 72 28.27 2.53 21.89
C GLN A 72 27.49 3.37 20.88
N ALA A 73 27.50 4.69 21.08
CA ALA A 73 26.90 5.63 20.15
C ALA A 73 27.53 5.52 18.76
N ARG A 74 26.67 5.47 17.75
CA ARG A 74 27.00 5.49 16.33
C ARG A 74 26.26 6.63 15.66
N THR A 75 26.91 7.23 14.67
CA THR A 75 26.37 8.33 13.87
C THR A 75 26.58 8.01 12.42
N TYR A 76 25.51 8.15 11.64
CA TYR A 76 25.52 8.02 10.19
C TYR A 76 25.03 9.33 9.60
N THR A 77 25.88 9.96 8.80
CA THR A 77 25.58 11.24 8.15
C THR A 77 25.42 11.00 6.66
N TYR A 78 24.30 11.50 6.12
CA TYR A 78 23.98 11.48 4.70
C TYR A 78 23.91 12.92 4.20
N ASP A 79 25.01 13.34 3.58
CA ASP A 79 25.16 14.67 3.00
C ASP A 79 24.67 14.70 1.55
N ASP A 80 24.56 15.92 0.98
CA ASP A 80 24.19 16.18 -0.42
C ASP A 80 22.80 15.63 -0.81
N LEU A 81 21.87 15.62 0.14
CA LEU A 81 20.47 15.31 -0.14
C LEU A 81 19.75 16.58 -0.60
N THR A 82 18.80 16.44 -1.52
CA THR A 82 17.95 17.55 -1.95
C THR A 82 16.48 17.15 -1.89
N PHE A 83 15.75 17.84 -1.02
CA PHE A 83 14.30 17.74 -0.89
C PHE A 83 13.64 18.58 -1.99
N ALA A 84 12.66 18.00 -2.67
CA ALA A 84 12.05 18.64 -3.82
C ALA A 84 11.09 19.76 -3.40
N SER A 85 11.24 20.96 -3.97
CA SER A 85 10.30 22.05 -3.72
C SER A 85 8.94 21.86 -4.42
N THR A 86 8.88 20.96 -5.40
CA THR A 86 7.66 20.62 -6.14
C THR A 86 7.41 19.11 -6.12
N PRO A 87 6.14 18.66 -6.17
CA PRO A 87 5.81 17.23 -6.25
C PRO A 87 6.53 16.56 -7.42
N ARG A 88 7.15 15.40 -7.16
CA ARG A 88 7.77 14.58 -8.21
C ARG A 88 6.72 13.63 -8.79
N GLN A 89 6.68 13.49 -10.12
CA GLN A 89 5.72 12.65 -10.83
C GLN A 89 5.77 11.17 -10.42
N ASN A 90 6.91 10.68 -9.93
CA ASN A 90 7.10 9.29 -9.48
C ASN A 90 6.94 9.10 -7.96
N ALA A 91 6.45 10.11 -7.23
CA ALA A 91 6.33 10.09 -5.77
C ALA A 91 4.88 10.24 -5.27
N GLU A 92 3.89 10.03 -6.14
CA GLU A 92 2.46 10.22 -5.81
C GLU A 92 1.95 9.31 -4.69
N PHE A 93 2.60 8.16 -4.47
CA PHE A 93 2.27 7.24 -3.39
C PHE A 93 2.75 7.73 -2.01
N VAL A 94 3.75 8.60 -1.95
CA VAL A 94 4.40 9.03 -0.69
C VAL A 94 3.44 9.81 0.23
N PRO A 95 2.62 10.77 -0.27
CA PRO A 95 1.61 11.42 0.56
C PRO A 95 0.61 10.44 1.20
N ARG A 96 0.16 9.43 0.46
CA ARG A 96 -0.77 8.41 0.99
C ARG A 96 -0.09 7.53 2.03
N LEU A 97 1.18 7.17 1.82
CA LEU A 97 1.98 6.43 2.80
C LEU A 97 2.11 7.21 4.10
N TRP A 98 2.49 8.49 4.03
CA TRP A 98 2.56 9.36 5.21
C TRP A 98 1.21 9.46 5.93
N ALA A 99 0.12 9.71 5.19
CA ALA A 99 -1.21 9.85 5.78
C ALA A 99 -1.65 8.57 6.49
N THR A 100 -1.36 7.40 5.91
CA THR A 100 -1.64 6.10 6.54
C THR A 100 -0.87 5.93 7.85
N ARG A 101 0.40 6.37 7.91
CA ARG A 101 1.20 6.33 9.15
C ARG A 101 0.65 7.28 10.21
N LYS A 102 0.28 8.51 9.83
CA LYS A 102 -0.32 9.49 10.74
C LYS A 102 -1.66 9.00 11.29
N VAL A 103 -2.56 8.49 10.45
CA VAL A 103 -3.84 7.90 10.89
C VAL A 103 -3.60 6.77 11.88
N GLY A 104 -2.66 5.86 11.60
CA GLY A 104 -2.30 4.78 12.53
C GLY A 104 -1.81 5.30 13.88
N TYR A 105 -0.98 6.36 13.88
CA TYR A 105 -0.54 7.04 15.10
C TYR A 105 -1.72 7.65 15.87
N LEU A 106 -2.58 8.41 15.21
CA LEU A 106 -3.73 9.08 15.84
C LEU A 106 -4.73 8.06 16.42
N LEU A 107 -5.00 6.97 15.70
CA LEU A 107 -5.83 5.87 16.22
C LEU A 107 -5.21 5.23 17.47
N ASN A 108 -3.89 5.09 17.51
CA ASN A 108 -3.20 4.61 18.71
C ASN A 108 -3.33 5.63 19.86
N GLN A 109 -3.23 6.93 19.59
CA GLN A 109 -3.46 7.96 20.60
C GLN A 109 -4.88 7.90 21.17
N VAL A 110 -5.89 7.70 20.32
CA VAL A 110 -7.28 7.52 20.76
C VAL A 110 -7.41 6.28 21.64
N ARG A 111 -6.79 5.17 21.27
CA ARG A 111 -6.82 3.94 22.09
C ARG A 111 -6.18 4.12 23.46
N LEU A 112 -5.09 4.89 23.54
CA LEU A 112 -4.33 5.06 24.79
C LEU A 112 -4.92 6.13 25.71
N ASN A 113 -5.45 7.21 25.14
CA ASN A 113 -5.85 8.40 25.90
C ASN A 113 -7.37 8.65 25.87
N GLY A 114 -8.12 7.84 25.13
CA GLY A 114 -9.55 8.04 24.87
C GLY A 114 -9.81 8.97 23.69
N GLU A 115 -11.09 9.11 23.35
CA GLU A 115 -11.54 9.93 22.23
C GLU A 115 -11.37 11.43 22.50
N ASN A 116 -10.77 12.13 21.55
CA ASN A 116 -10.68 13.58 21.52
C ASN A 116 -11.17 14.08 20.17
N ARG A 117 -12.00 15.12 20.18
CA ARG A 117 -12.62 15.69 18.98
C ARG A 117 -11.59 16.13 17.94
N GLU A 118 -10.52 16.82 18.35
CA GLU A 118 -9.47 17.28 17.45
C GLU A 118 -8.79 16.10 16.73
N THR A 119 -8.45 15.05 17.49
CA THR A 119 -7.85 13.83 16.94
C THR A 119 -8.78 13.12 15.97
N ILE A 120 -10.07 12.99 16.32
CA ILE A 120 -11.07 12.35 15.46
C ILE A 120 -11.28 13.17 14.18
N ASP A 121 -11.44 14.49 14.30
CA ASP A 121 -11.60 15.38 13.16
C ASP A 121 -10.38 15.29 12.23
N GLU A 122 -9.17 15.21 12.77
CA GLU A 122 -7.95 14.99 11.96
C GLU A 122 -7.92 13.62 11.27
N ILE A 123 -8.33 12.54 11.95
CA ILE A 123 -8.45 11.20 11.35
C ILE A 123 -9.45 11.23 10.18
N VAL A 124 -10.63 11.83 10.36
CA VAL A 124 -11.65 11.93 9.31
C VAL A 124 -11.14 12.75 8.12
N ASN A 125 -10.49 13.89 8.39
CA ASN A 125 -9.92 14.74 7.33
C ASN A 125 -8.87 13.99 6.49
N LEU A 126 -7.96 13.26 7.13
CA LEU A 126 -6.96 12.45 6.43
C LEU A 126 -7.60 11.28 5.68
N SER A 127 -8.58 10.62 6.29
CA SER A 127 -9.32 9.52 5.69
C SER A 127 -9.98 9.92 4.38
N VAL A 128 -10.77 10.99 4.39
CA VAL A 128 -11.47 11.49 3.20
C VAL A 128 -10.48 11.96 2.14
N ARG A 129 -9.46 12.74 2.54
CA ARG A 129 -8.47 13.30 1.61
C ARG A 129 -7.64 12.25 0.88
N TYR A 130 -7.28 11.17 1.57
CA TYR A 130 -6.34 10.16 1.04
C TYR A 130 -6.99 8.79 0.77
N GLY A 131 -8.32 8.67 0.94
CA GLY A 131 -9.05 7.42 0.74
C GLY A 131 -8.59 6.30 1.69
N ILE A 132 -8.41 6.63 2.97
CA ILE A 132 -7.96 5.67 4.01
C ILE A 132 -9.19 5.26 4.80
N ILE A 133 -9.54 3.97 4.81
CA ILE A 133 -10.67 3.46 5.59
C ILE A 133 -10.30 3.49 7.08
N THR A 134 -11.16 4.09 7.91
CA THR A 134 -11.00 4.18 9.36
C THR A 134 -12.31 3.84 10.08
N PRO A 135 -12.28 3.49 11.38
CA PRO A 135 -13.52 3.30 12.16
C PRO A 135 -14.44 4.53 12.22
N TYR A 136 -13.92 5.71 11.88
CA TYR A 136 -14.63 6.98 11.91
C TYR A 136 -15.20 7.40 10.55
N THR A 137 -15.03 6.57 9.51
CA THR A 137 -15.42 6.91 8.14
C THR A 137 -15.93 5.68 7.39
N SER A 138 -17.08 5.80 6.72
CA SER A 138 -17.58 4.79 5.77
C SER A 138 -17.44 5.31 4.33
N PHE A 139 -17.04 4.42 3.42
CA PHE A 139 -17.06 4.68 1.98
C PHE A 139 -18.20 3.87 1.38
N LEU A 140 -19.15 4.53 0.72
CA LEU A 140 -20.20 3.87 -0.05
C LEU A 140 -19.72 3.76 -1.50
N VAL A 141 -19.68 2.54 -2.03
CA VAL A 141 -19.48 2.28 -3.45
C VAL A 141 -20.84 1.94 -4.03
N GLU A 142 -21.35 2.82 -4.87
CA GLU A 142 -22.58 2.56 -5.63
C GLU A 142 -22.19 1.81 -6.91
N GLU A 143 -22.58 0.54 -7.00
CA GLU A 143 -22.56 -0.17 -8.29
C GLU A 143 -23.71 0.38 -9.15
N PRO A 144 -23.51 0.64 -10.45
CA PRO A 144 -24.61 1.04 -11.31
C PRO A 144 -25.71 -0.03 -11.24
N GLU A 145 -26.97 0.38 -11.01
CA GLU A 145 -28.10 -0.54 -10.80
C GLU A 145 -28.21 -1.64 -11.87
N MET A 146 -27.76 -1.34 -13.10
CA MET A 146 -27.65 -2.33 -14.18
C MET A 146 -26.80 -3.55 -13.80
N ALA A 147 -25.64 -3.38 -13.17
CA ALA A 147 -24.75 -4.49 -12.80
C ALA A 147 -25.32 -5.40 -11.68
N LEU A 148 -26.31 -4.91 -10.93
CA LEU A 148 -26.97 -5.64 -9.84
C LEU A 148 -28.18 -6.47 -10.33
N SER A 149 -28.79 -6.08 -11.45
CA SER A 149 -29.92 -6.81 -12.06
C SER A 149 -29.44 -7.89 -13.04
N ARG A 150 -30.21 -8.98 -13.19
CA ARG A 150 -29.92 -10.00 -14.24
C ARG A 150 -29.98 -9.37 -15.64
N GLU A 151 -31.00 -8.56 -15.89
CA GLU A 151 -31.19 -7.88 -17.18
C GLU A 151 -30.03 -6.94 -17.51
N GLY A 152 -29.53 -6.16 -16.54
CA GLY A 152 -28.39 -5.29 -16.79
C GLY A 152 -27.05 -6.02 -16.91
N ARG A 153 -26.87 -7.18 -16.27
CA ARG A 153 -25.72 -8.06 -16.55
C ARG A 153 -25.77 -8.63 -17.97
N ASP A 154 -26.96 -9.01 -18.44
CA ASP A 154 -27.15 -9.51 -19.79
C ASP A 154 -26.94 -8.40 -20.84
N MET A 155 -27.38 -7.17 -20.56
CA MET A 155 -27.11 -6.01 -21.43
C MET A 155 -25.61 -5.68 -21.51
N ILE A 156 -24.91 -5.66 -20.38
CA ILE A 156 -23.45 -5.42 -20.35
C ILE A 156 -22.72 -6.52 -21.12
N ALA A 157 -23.11 -7.79 -20.95
CA ALA A 157 -22.53 -8.90 -21.68
C ALA A 157 -22.77 -8.78 -23.20
N GLN A 158 -23.96 -8.31 -23.60
CA GLN A 158 -24.30 -8.10 -25.01
C GLN A 158 -23.52 -6.93 -25.62
N GLU A 159 -23.38 -5.80 -24.91
CA GLU A 159 -22.59 -4.66 -25.37
C GLU A 159 -21.11 -5.03 -25.53
N GLU A 160 -20.53 -5.78 -24.59
CA GLU A 160 -19.17 -6.28 -24.68
C GLU A 160 -19.01 -7.26 -25.85
N PHE A 161 -19.98 -8.15 -26.06
CA PHE A 161 -19.98 -9.07 -27.21
C PHE A 161 -20.04 -8.31 -28.54
N ASP A 162 -20.90 -7.30 -28.63
CA ASP A 162 -21.06 -6.49 -29.83
C ASP A 162 -19.81 -5.63 -30.10
N ALA A 163 -19.16 -5.11 -29.05
CA ALA A 163 -17.89 -4.39 -29.16
C ALA A 163 -16.75 -5.29 -29.66
N VAL A 164 -16.68 -6.53 -29.18
CA VAL A 164 -15.72 -7.54 -29.68
C VAL A 164 -16.03 -7.95 -31.12
N ALA A 165 -17.32 -8.06 -31.48
CA ALA A 165 -17.75 -8.41 -32.83
C ALA A 165 -17.49 -7.29 -33.86
N GLN A 166 -17.52 -6.02 -33.42
CA GLN A 166 -17.25 -4.86 -34.26
C GLN A 166 -15.76 -4.47 -34.30
N ALA A 167 -14.92 -5.08 -33.47
CA ALA A 167 -13.48 -4.87 -33.52
C ALA A 167 -12.92 -5.37 -34.87
N PRO A 168 -12.11 -4.57 -35.59
CA PRO A 168 -11.57 -4.98 -36.88
C PRO A 168 -10.74 -6.27 -36.71
N ALA A 169 -11.15 -7.31 -37.42
CA ALA A 169 -10.36 -8.53 -37.52
C ALA A 169 -9.19 -8.24 -38.47
N ASP A 170 -8.02 -7.92 -37.91
CA ASP A 170 -6.77 -7.98 -38.67
C ASP A 170 -6.58 -9.43 -39.14
N VAL A 171 -7.00 -9.70 -40.38
CA VAL A 171 -7.00 -11.02 -41.02
C VAL A 171 -5.62 -11.43 -41.55
N SER A 172 -4.59 -10.61 -41.33
CA SER A 172 -3.21 -10.94 -41.70
C SER A 172 -2.18 -10.21 -40.84
N GLY A 173 -1.00 -10.82 -40.66
CA GLY A 173 0.08 -10.28 -39.81
C GLY A 173 0.23 -11.01 -38.47
N GLY A 174 1.10 -10.49 -37.60
CA GLY A 174 1.42 -11.12 -36.31
C GLY A 174 0.22 -11.24 -35.37
N SER A 175 -0.75 -10.33 -35.46
CA SER A 175 -2.01 -10.36 -34.71
C SER A 175 -2.93 -11.50 -35.14
N ALA A 176 -2.94 -11.85 -36.43
CA ALA A 176 -3.73 -12.98 -36.95
C ALA A 176 -3.17 -14.34 -36.49
N VAL A 177 -1.84 -14.46 -36.38
CA VAL A 177 -1.20 -15.67 -35.87
C VAL A 177 -1.46 -15.85 -34.38
N SER A 178 -1.38 -14.78 -33.58
CA SER A 178 -1.69 -14.85 -32.14
C SER A 178 -3.16 -15.23 -31.90
N LYS A 179 -4.10 -14.61 -32.62
CA LYS A 179 -5.53 -14.96 -32.53
C LYS A 179 -5.80 -16.41 -32.91
N ALA A 180 -5.11 -16.93 -33.93
CA ALA A 180 -5.23 -18.34 -34.32
C ALA A 180 -4.71 -19.28 -33.22
N VAL A 181 -3.60 -18.92 -32.54
CA VAL A 181 -3.06 -19.69 -31.41
C VAL A 181 -4.04 -19.68 -30.23
N ASP A 182 -4.60 -18.51 -29.89
CA ASP A 182 -5.57 -18.40 -28.79
C ASP A 182 -6.89 -19.15 -29.10
N GLN A 183 -7.35 -19.10 -30.36
CA GLN A 183 -8.51 -19.87 -30.81
C GLN A 183 -8.25 -21.38 -30.82
N ASN A 184 -7.04 -21.82 -31.19
CA ASN A 184 -6.68 -23.24 -31.13
C ASN A 184 -6.58 -23.73 -29.68
N ALA A 185 -6.07 -22.90 -28.76
CA ALA A 185 -6.03 -23.20 -27.33
C ALA A 185 -7.45 -23.30 -26.72
N LEU A 186 -8.40 -22.49 -27.20
CA LEU A 186 -9.83 -22.59 -26.83
C LEU A 186 -10.50 -23.83 -27.44
N ALA A 187 -10.12 -24.24 -28.65
CA ALA A 187 -10.65 -25.43 -29.31
C ALA A 187 -10.10 -26.75 -28.74
N GLU A 188 -8.85 -26.73 -28.25
CA GLU A 188 -8.21 -27.85 -27.54
C GLU A 188 -8.65 -27.97 -26.08
N ALA A 189 -9.33 -26.96 -25.52
CA ALA A 189 -9.95 -27.04 -24.20
C ALA A 189 -11.17 -28.00 -24.25
N GLU A 190 -10.90 -29.29 -24.08
CA GLU A 190 -11.89 -30.38 -24.06
C GLU A 190 -12.96 -30.12 -22.98
N MET A 191 -14.18 -29.87 -23.45
CA MET A 191 -15.48 -29.91 -22.76
C MET A 191 -15.47 -29.71 -21.23
N ALA A 192 -15.73 -28.48 -20.78
CA ALA A 192 -16.16 -28.25 -19.40
C ALA A 192 -17.41 -29.09 -19.09
N ALA A 193 -17.29 -29.91 -18.04
CA ALA A 193 -18.30 -30.87 -17.57
C ALA A 193 -19.72 -30.26 -17.47
N PRO A 194 -20.79 -31.07 -17.67
CA PRO A 194 -22.15 -30.57 -17.53
C PRO A 194 -22.40 -30.09 -16.09
N MET A 195 -22.90 -28.86 -15.95
CA MET A 195 -23.29 -28.29 -14.66
C MET A 195 -24.36 -29.17 -13.99
N PRO A 196 -24.30 -29.39 -12.67
CA PRO A 196 -25.37 -30.09 -11.96
C PRO A 196 -26.64 -29.24 -11.95
N MET A 197 -27.73 -29.80 -12.46
CA MET A 197 -29.07 -29.20 -12.41
C MET A 197 -29.55 -29.09 -10.96
N PRO A 198 -30.18 -27.97 -10.55
CA PRO A 198 -30.82 -27.90 -9.26
C PRO A 198 -32.09 -28.77 -9.27
N THR A 199 -32.12 -29.82 -8.45
CA THR A 199 -33.34 -30.55 -8.14
C THR A 199 -34.31 -29.64 -7.37
N ALA A 200 -35.48 -29.42 -7.94
CA ALA A 200 -36.62 -28.83 -7.24
C ALA A 200 -37.31 -29.90 -6.37
N THR A 201 -37.35 -29.65 -5.06
CA THR A 201 -38.50 -29.87 -4.15
C THR A 201 -38.25 -29.08 -2.87
#